data_AF-A0A931N6M9-F1
#
_entry.id   AF-A0A931N6M9-F1
#
_cell.length_a   1.000
_cell.length_b   1.000
_cell.length_c   1.000
_cell.angle_alpha   90.00
_cell.angle_beta   90.00
_cell.angle_gamma   90.00
#
_symmetry.space_group_name_H-M   'P 1'
#
loop_
_entity.id
_entity.type
_entity.pdbx_description
1 polymer ?
#
loop_
_entity_poly.entity_id
_entity_poly.type
_entity_poly.pdbx_seq_one_letter_code
_entity_poly.pdbx_strand_id
1 'polypeptide(L)'
;MGDSPVPVLWTTAPDTALDFYRTLGYTVTHEQTTPYVYLAFERNGCPIHITEAPHSLPAPVEHVAALVMVEDVAAAHREFSTALRTLHGRVTTEGHPRITRFRTGQSRFSLVDPDGNELVFIQPDIPENVEYGGASELDDLARVLDNARILRDFKNDDKAAARVLEVGLGRFALLASPTERGLALAMLAELAVATDDLDGAQRYRARITELELDEAGRAKVDEELRAGIALQEWLRPVAEPRE
;
A
#
# COMPACT_ATOMS: atom_id res chain seq x y z
N MET A 1 -20.60 23.08 13.90
CA MET A 1 -20.24 22.19 12.78
C MET A 1 -20.49 22.98 11.52
N GLY A 2 -19.46 23.24 10.72
CA GLY A 2 -19.61 23.94 9.44
C GLY A 2 -20.09 22.97 8.36
N ASP A 3 -20.35 23.50 7.17
CA ASP A 3 -20.67 22.67 5.99
C ASP A 3 -19.48 21.76 5.66
N SER A 4 -19.74 20.48 5.40
CA SER A 4 -18.72 19.49 5.00
C SER A 4 -19.27 18.62 3.88
N PRO A 5 -18.47 18.30 2.84
CA PRO A 5 -18.86 17.33 1.83
C PRO A 5 -18.88 15.90 2.41
N VAL A 6 -19.68 15.02 1.81
CA VAL A 6 -19.71 13.59 2.10
C VAL A 6 -19.57 12.82 0.78
N PRO A 7 -18.55 11.94 0.63
CA PRO A 7 -18.43 11.13 -0.57
C PRO A 7 -19.58 10.13 -0.67
N VAL A 8 -20.08 9.93 -1.90
CA VAL A 8 -21.08 8.92 -2.23
C VAL A 8 -20.45 7.94 -3.19
N LEU A 9 -20.29 6.70 -2.74
CA LEU A 9 -19.72 5.57 -3.49
C LEU A 9 -20.85 4.68 -4.03
N TRP A 10 -20.49 3.62 -4.77
CA TRP A 10 -21.46 2.74 -5.41
C TRP A 10 -21.36 1.30 -4.90
N THR A 11 -22.49 0.58 -4.94
CA THR A 11 -22.51 -0.86 -4.71
C THR A 11 -23.47 -1.56 -5.66
N THR A 12 -23.09 -2.77 -6.07
CA THR A 12 -23.97 -3.74 -6.73
C THR A 12 -24.48 -4.82 -5.77
N ALA A 13 -23.92 -4.90 -4.57
CA ALA A 13 -24.22 -5.91 -3.56
C ALA A 13 -24.30 -5.27 -2.15
N PRO A 14 -25.45 -4.65 -1.79
CA PRO A 14 -25.60 -3.89 -0.55
C PRO A 14 -25.25 -4.66 0.73
N ASP A 15 -25.61 -5.94 0.80
CA ASP A 15 -25.30 -6.80 1.96
C ASP A 15 -23.79 -7.03 2.09
N THR A 16 -23.09 -7.22 0.95
CA THR A 16 -21.63 -7.37 0.93
C THR A 16 -20.93 -6.08 1.37
N ALA A 17 -21.43 -4.92 0.96
CA ALA A 17 -20.93 -3.63 1.42
C ALA A 17 -21.15 -3.47 2.94
N LEU A 18 -22.36 -3.74 3.45
CA LEU A 18 -22.67 -3.66 4.88
C LEU A 18 -21.71 -4.51 5.73
N ASP A 19 -21.52 -5.78 5.35
CA ASP A 19 -20.64 -6.69 6.09
C ASP A 19 -19.18 -6.23 6.04
N PHE A 20 -18.72 -5.76 4.88
CA PHE A 20 -17.36 -5.27 4.70
C PHE A 20 -17.06 -4.04 5.58
N TYR A 21 -17.86 -2.97 5.45
CA TYR A 21 -17.61 -1.73 6.19
C TYR A 21 -17.80 -1.94 7.71
N ARG A 22 -18.76 -2.76 8.15
CA ARG A 22 -18.89 -3.17 9.56
C ARG A 22 -17.63 -3.87 10.07
N THR A 23 -17.10 -4.81 9.30
CA THR A 23 -15.88 -5.56 9.66
C THR A 23 -14.66 -4.64 9.79
N LEU A 24 -14.59 -3.60 8.96
CA LEU A 24 -13.55 -2.56 9.05
C LEU A 24 -13.74 -1.57 10.22
N GLY A 25 -14.79 -1.74 11.02
CA GLY A 25 -15.07 -0.91 12.19
C GLY A 25 -15.85 0.37 11.89
N TYR A 26 -16.51 0.46 10.73
CA TYR A 26 -17.48 1.54 10.50
C TYR A 26 -18.78 1.26 11.24
N THR A 27 -19.37 2.33 11.77
CA THR A 27 -20.74 2.30 12.30
C THR A 27 -21.72 2.56 11.18
N VAL A 28 -22.73 1.70 11.04
CA VAL A 28 -23.85 1.94 10.11
C VAL A 28 -24.77 2.98 10.72
N THR A 29 -24.85 4.15 10.11
CA THR A 29 -25.69 5.27 10.57
C THR A 29 -27.03 5.32 9.83
N HIS A 30 -27.12 4.71 8.64
CA HIS A 30 -28.36 4.51 7.91
C HIS A 30 -28.28 3.26 7.02
N GLU A 31 -29.38 2.52 6.92
CA GLU A 31 -29.49 1.32 6.09
C GLU A 31 -30.88 1.31 5.42
N GLN A 32 -30.90 1.46 4.09
CA GLN A 32 -32.09 1.32 3.27
C GLN A 32 -31.76 0.52 2.01
N THR A 33 -32.51 -0.55 1.76
CA THR A 33 -32.42 -1.36 0.53
C THR A 33 -33.67 -1.27 -0.33
N THR A 34 -34.77 -0.69 0.20
CA THR A 34 -36.03 -0.45 -0.52
C THR A 34 -36.62 0.92 -0.17
N PRO A 35 -37.20 1.68 -1.12
CA PRO A 35 -37.41 1.34 -2.54
C PRO A 35 -36.16 1.53 -3.43
N TYR A 36 -35.05 1.99 -2.85
CA TYR A 36 -33.73 2.11 -3.50
C TYR A 36 -32.63 1.94 -2.45
N VAL A 37 -31.42 1.59 -2.89
CA VAL A 37 -30.26 1.42 -2.01
C VAL A 37 -29.72 2.77 -1.56
N TYR A 38 -29.64 2.95 -0.25
CA TYR A 38 -28.93 4.04 0.40
C TYR A 38 -28.36 3.54 1.73
N LEU A 39 -27.03 3.49 1.81
CA LEU A 39 -26.30 3.09 3.02
C LEU A 39 -25.45 4.27 3.49
N ALA A 40 -25.39 4.50 4.80
CA ALA A 40 -24.51 5.50 5.39
C ALA A 40 -23.67 4.86 6.49
N PHE A 41 -22.38 5.16 6.44
CA PHE A 41 -21.37 4.66 7.37
C PHE A 41 -20.62 5.85 7.96
N GLU A 42 -20.14 5.69 9.20
CA GLU A 42 -19.27 6.66 9.84
C GLU A 42 -18.13 5.94 10.57
N ARG A 43 -16.92 6.48 10.45
CA ARG A 43 -15.78 6.11 11.29
C ARG A 43 -15.02 7.37 11.68
N ASN A 44 -14.78 7.56 12.97
CA ASN A 44 -14.05 8.70 13.53
C ASN A 44 -14.59 10.07 13.07
N GLY A 45 -15.91 10.23 12.95
CA GLY A 45 -16.53 11.47 12.48
C GLY A 45 -16.37 11.73 10.97
N CYS A 46 -15.91 10.75 10.20
CA CYS A 46 -15.84 10.81 8.73
C CYS A 46 -16.97 9.98 8.12
N PRO A 47 -18.06 10.61 7.63
CA PRO A 47 -19.14 9.90 6.97
C PRO A 47 -18.76 9.47 5.56
N ILE A 48 -19.24 8.31 5.13
CA ILE A 48 -19.18 7.80 3.76
C ILE A 48 -20.54 7.18 3.44
N HIS A 49 -21.11 7.56 2.31
CA HIS A 49 -22.40 7.03 1.88
C HIS A 49 -22.22 6.15 0.64
N ILE A 50 -23.14 5.20 0.44
CA ILE A 50 -23.14 4.28 -0.69
C ILE A 50 -24.54 4.22 -1.29
N THR A 51 -24.63 4.31 -2.61
CA THR A 51 -25.87 4.15 -3.38
C THR A 51 -25.76 3.02 -4.39
N GLU A 52 -26.87 2.64 -5.02
CA GLU A 52 -26.87 1.69 -6.12
C GLU A 52 -25.97 2.17 -7.27
N ALA A 53 -25.15 1.25 -7.81
CA ALA A 53 -24.35 1.52 -8.99
C ALA A 53 -25.26 1.70 -10.23
N PRO A 54 -24.94 2.63 -11.14
CA PRO A 54 -25.64 2.73 -12.43
C PRO A 54 -25.57 1.41 -13.20
N HIS A 55 -26.73 0.89 -13.66
CA HIS A 55 -26.80 -0.39 -14.39
C HIS A 55 -25.98 -0.42 -15.70
N SER A 56 -25.61 0.74 -16.25
CA SER A 56 -24.84 0.87 -17.47
C SER A 56 -23.32 0.78 -17.27
N LEU A 57 -22.83 0.76 -16.03
CA LEU A 57 -21.41 0.69 -15.73
C LEU A 57 -20.95 -0.77 -15.52
N PRO A 58 -19.81 -1.18 -16.11
CA PRO A 58 -19.24 -2.49 -15.83
C PRO A 58 -18.71 -2.53 -14.40
N ALA A 59 -19.24 -3.42 -13.56
CA ALA A 59 -18.73 -3.66 -12.20
C ALA A 59 -17.71 -4.82 -12.19
N PRO A 60 -16.66 -4.76 -11.33
CA PRO A 60 -16.31 -3.67 -10.41
C PRO A 60 -15.72 -2.45 -11.12
N VAL A 61 -15.95 -1.25 -10.57
CA VAL A 61 -15.51 0.03 -11.16
C VAL A 61 -14.37 0.62 -10.32
N GLU A 62 -13.12 0.50 -10.79
CA GLU A 62 -11.97 1.20 -10.15
C GLU A 62 -11.86 2.66 -10.64
N HIS A 63 -12.95 3.42 -10.57
CA HIS A 63 -12.99 4.83 -11.01
C HIS A 63 -13.61 5.79 -9.99
N VAL A 64 -14.14 5.29 -8.88
CA VAL A 64 -14.69 6.11 -7.80
C VAL A 64 -13.72 6.08 -6.63
N ALA A 65 -13.32 7.27 -6.17
CA ALA A 65 -12.41 7.40 -5.04
C ALA A 65 -12.94 8.38 -3.98
N ALA A 66 -12.67 8.05 -2.71
CA ALA A 66 -12.86 8.94 -1.57
C ALA A 66 -11.50 9.19 -0.90
N LEU A 67 -11.18 10.45 -0.63
CA LEU A 67 -10.03 10.81 0.20
C LEU A 67 -10.48 10.94 1.65
N VAL A 68 -9.79 10.25 2.56
CA VAL A 68 -10.08 10.27 4.00
C VAL A 68 -8.86 10.79 4.73
N MET A 69 -9.00 11.97 5.34
CA MET A 69 -7.92 12.55 6.14
C MET A 69 -7.91 11.90 7.52
N VAL A 70 -6.75 11.41 7.96
CA VAL A 70 -6.59 10.69 9.23
C VAL A 70 -5.43 11.26 10.04
N GLU A 71 -5.51 11.15 11.36
CA GLU A 71 -4.44 11.64 12.26
C GLU A 71 -3.22 10.71 12.26
N ASP A 72 -3.44 9.39 12.27
CA ASP A 72 -2.41 8.35 12.23
C ASP A 72 -2.73 7.35 11.12
N VAL A 73 -2.11 7.55 9.95
CA VAL A 73 -2.30 6.67 8.79
C VAL A 73 -1.73 5.27 9.02
N ALA A 74 -0.65 5.16 9.82
CA ALA A 74 -0.05 3.88 10.13
C ALA A 74 -0.96 3.04 11.05
N ALA A 75 -1.64 3.67 12.02
CA ALA A 75 -2.65 3.01 12.85
C ALA A 75 -3.85 2.56 12.01
N ALA A 76 -4.39 3.43 11.15
CA ALA A 76 -5.50 3.08 10.26
C ALA A 76 -5.14 1.89 9.35
N HIS A 77 -3.93 1.88 8.77
CA HIS A 77 -3.46 0.75 7.93
C HIS A 77 -3.39 -0.57 8.71
N ARG A 78 -2.85 -0.54 9.94
CA ARG A 78 -2.76 -1.73 10.80
C ARG A 78 -4.14 -2.29 11.16
N GLU A 79 -5.08 -1.41 11.48
CA GLU A 79 -6.46 -1.79 11.82
C GLU A 79 -7.14 -2.47 10.63
N PHE A 80 -7.13 -1.85 9.45
CA PHE A 80 -7.73 -2.46 8.26
C PHE A 80 -7.03 -3.73 7.80
N SER A 81 -5.70 -3.79 7.88
CA SER A 81 -4.95 -5.02 7.61
C SER A 81 -5.37 -6.16 8.55
N THR A 82 -5.63 -5.85 9.82
CA THR A 82 -6.09 -6.84 10.82
C THR A 82 -7.51 -7.30 10.54
N ALA A 83 -8.41 -6.37 10.18
CA ALA A 83 -9.77 -6.68 9.80
C ALA A 83 -9.84 -7.56 8.55
N LEU A 84 -9.10 -7.22 7.49
CA LEU A 84 -8.98 -8.03 6.27
C LEU A 84 -8.42 -9.42 6.55
N ARG A 85 -7.37 -9.50 7.39
CA ARG A 85 -6.79 -10.78 7.80
C ARG A 85 -7.79 -11.64 8.57
N THR A 86 -8.62 -11.03 9.42
CA THR A 86 -9.69 -11.73 10.14
C THR A 86 -10.75 -12.26 9.18
N LEU A 87 -11.13 -11.47 8.18
CA LEU A 87 -12.19 -11.82 7.22
C LEU A 87 -11.76 -12.89 6.20
N HIS A 88 -10.51 -12.83 5.74
CA HIS A 88 -10.03 -13.65 4.61
C HIS A 88 -8.92 -14.64 4.98
N GLY A 89 -8.52 -14.72 6.25
CA GLY A 89 -7.38 -15.53 6.71
C GLY A 89 -6.01 -14.99 6.27
N ARG A 90 -5.98 -13.91 5.49
CA ARG A 90 -4.78 -13.23 4.99
C ARG A 90 -5.09 -11.78 4.66
N VAL A 91 -4.05 -10.97 4.52
CA VAL A 91 -4.22 -9.64 3.91
C VAL A 91 -4.41 -9.82 2.40
N THR A 92 -5.41 -9.15 1.84
CA THR A 92 -5.65 -9.12 0.40
C THR A 92 -4.95 -7.91 -0.22
N THR A 93 -3.98 -8.14 -1.09
CA THR A 93 -3.21 -7.08 -1.78
C THR A 93 -3.55 -6.95 -3.27
N GLU A 94 -4.32 -7.89 -3.80
CA GLU A 94 -4.75 -7.97 -5.20
C GLU A 94 -6.26 -8.25 -5.27
N GLY A 95 -6.89 -7.85 -6.38
CA GLY A 95 -8.33 -8.02 -6.59
C GLY A 95 -9.19 -7.13 -5.70
N HIS A 96 -10.37 -7.62 -5.34
CA HIS A 96 -11.37 -6.92 -4.52
C HIS A 96 -11.88 -7.84 -3.40
N PRO A 97 -11.92 -7.36 -2.14
CA PRO A 97 -11.29 -6.15 -1.64
C PRO A 97 -9.77 -6.28 -1.56
N ARG A 98 -9.03 -5.15 -1.57
CA ARG A 98 -7.57 -5.14 -1.34
C ARG A 98 -7.09 -3.91 -0.59
N ILE A 99 -5.91 -3.99 0.02
CA ILE A 99 -5.21 -2.86 0.63
C ILE A 99 -3.79 -2.75 0.07
N THR A 100 -3.34 -1.53 -0.22
CA THR A 100 -1.96 -1.30 -0.66
C THR A 100 -1.00 -1.53 0.51
N ARG A 101 0.22 -1.99 0.23
CA ARG A 101 1.26 -2.05 1.26
C ARG A 101 1.53 -0.65 1.84
N PHE A 102 2.03 -0.63 3.06
CA PHE A 102 2.39 0.60 3.75
C PHE A 102 3.77 0.45 4.41
N ARG A 103 4.69 1.37 4.11
CA ARG A 103 6.00 1.48 4.74
C ARG A 103 5.98 2.60 5.77
N THR A 104 6.76 2.45 6.85
CA THR A 104 6.98 3.52 7.82
C THR A 104 7.46 4.79 7.11
N GLY A 105 6.84 5.93 7.43
CA GLY A 105 7.14 7.22 6.81
C GLY A 105 6.31 7.56 5.56
N GLN A 106 5.48 6.65 5.05
CA GLN A 106 4.47 7.01 4.06
C GLN A 106 3.32 7.78 4.72
N SER A 107 2.76 8.74 3.99
CA SER A 107 1.63 9.55 4.47
C SER A 107 0.28 9.05 3.95
N ARG A 108 0.24 8.00 3.13
CA ARG A 108 -1.02 7.47 2.58
C ARG A 108 -0.99 5.98 2.28
N PHE A 109 -2.17 5.36 2.22
CA PHE A 109 -2.43 4.07 1.59
C PHE A 109 -3.82 4.07 0.95
N SER A 110 -4.06 3.13 0.03
CA SER A 110 -5.38 2.90 -0.56
C SER A 110 -5.98 1.59 -0.07
N LEU A 111 -7.28 1.61 0.18
CA LEU A 111 -8.12 0.45 0.42
C LEU A 111 -9.16 0.40 -0.72
N VAL A 112 -9.31 -0.74 -1.36
CA VAL A 112 -10.34 -0.96 -2.38
C VAL A 112 -11.37 -1.93 -1.82
N ASP A 113 -12.63 -1.52 -1.85
CA ASP A 113 -13.74 -2.32 -1.35
C ASP A 113 -14.18 -3.43 -2.35
N PRO A 114 -15.15 -4.29 -2.00
CA PRO A 114 -15.59 -5.39 -2.86
C PRO A 114 -16.18 -4.96 -4.22
N ASP A 115 -16.72 -3.76 -4.34
CA ASP A 115 -17.30 -3.22 -5.59
C ASP A 115 -16.27 -2.41 -6.41
N GLY A 116 -15.05 -2.24 -5.89
CA GLY A 116 -13.97 -1.52 -6.57
C GLY A 116 -13.83 -0.06 -6.17
N ASN A 117 -14.57 0.44 -5.18
CA ASN A 117 -14.40 1.82 -4.72
C ASN A 117 -13.06 1.97 -3.99
N GLU A 118 -12.30 3.02 -4.33
CA GLU A 118 -11.01 3.30 -3.72
C GLU A 118 -11.15 4.32 -2.57
N LEU A 119 -10.78 3.94 -1.36
CA LEU A 119 -10.62 4.84 -0.22
C LEU A 119 -9.13 5.10 -0.01
N VAL A 120 -8.70 6.33 -0.24
CA VAL A 120 -7.32 6.77 -0.02
C VAL A 120 -7.25 7.46 1.34
N PHE A 121 -6.60 6.80 2.29
CA PHE A 121 -6.38 7.35 3.63
C PHE A 121 -5.08 8.14 3.63
N ILE A 122 -5.16 9.40 4.04
CA ILE A 122 -4.05 10.35 3.97
C ILE A 122 -3.86 10.97 5.35
N GLN A 123 -2.68 10.81 5.94
CA GLN A 123 -2.25 11.64 7.05
C GLN A 123 -1.65 12.92 6.48
N PRO A 124 -2.27 14.09 6.70
CA PRO A 124 -1.77 15.34 6.17
C PRO A 124 -0.43 15.70 6.83
N ASP A 125 0.66 15.44 6.11
CA ASP A 125 1.99 15.97 6.38
C ASP A 125 2.23 17.10 5.38
N ILE A 126 1.98 18.36 5.76
CA ILE A 126 2.26 19.49 4.86
C ILE A 126 3.65 20.06 5.18
N PRO A 127 4.71 19.68 4.45
CA PRO A 127 5.76 20.61 4.07
C PRO A 127 5.30 21.41 2.84
N GLU A 128 5.49 22.73 2.84
CA GLU A 128 5.11 23.63 1.72
C GLU A 128 5.83 23.31 0.38
N ASN A 129 6.85 22.43 0.38
CA ASN A 129 7.69 22.13 -0.78
C ASN A 129 7.89 20.61 -0.96
N VAL A 130 6.87 19.88 -1.42
CA VAL A 130 7.04 18.50 -1.86
C VAL A 130 7.32 18.50 -3.37
N GLU A 131 8.59 18.31 -3.76
CA GLU A 131 8.94 18.00 -5.15
C GLU A 131 8.50 16.57 -5.49
N TYR A 132 7.29 16.47 -6.04
CA TYR A 132 6.82 15.25 -6.69
C TYR A 132 7.53 15.10 -8.05
N GLY A 133 8.73 14.51 -8.06
CA GLY A 133 9.45 14.36 -9.33
C GLY A 133 10.79 13.64 -9.29
N GLY A 134 11.29 13.34 -8.09
CA GLY A 134 12.64 12.83 -7.93
C GLY A 134 13.67 13.94 -8.08
N ALA A 135 14.79 13.80 -7.37
CA ALA A 135 15.81 14.84 -7.34
C ALA A 135 16.62 14.82 -8.64
N SER A 136 16.52 15.89 -9.44
CA SER A 136 17.27 16.05 -10.70
C SER A 136 18.79 16.11 -10.50
N GLU A 137 19.22 16.35 -9.26
CA GLU A 137 20.62 16.40 -8.82
C GLU A 137 21.23 15.00 -8.57
N LEU A 138 20.43 13.93 -8.66
CA LEU A 138 20.93 12.57 -8.47
C LEU A 138 21.51 12.00 -9.77
N ASP A 139 22.69 11.41 -9.65
CA ASP A 139 23.38 10.73 -10.74
C ASP A 139 23.37 9.20 -10.58
N ASP A 140 23.66 8.49 -11.68
CA ASP A 140 23.91 7.05 -11.74
C ASP A 140 22.95 6.17 -10.91
N LEU A 141 23.46 5.37 -9.96
CA LEU A 141 22.66 4.43 -9.18
C LEU A 141 21.75 5.13 -8.17
N ALA A 142 22.13 6.30 -7.65
CA ALA A 142 21.30 7.09 -6.75
C ALA A 142 19.99 7.53 -7.43
N ARG A 143 20.05 7.92 -8.70
CA ARG A 143 18.86 8.24 -9.51
C ARG A 143 17.98 7.01 -9.78
N VAL A 144 18.59 5.85 -9.99
CA VAL A 144 17.86 4.59 -10.18
C VAL A 144 17.10 4.23 -8.89
N LEU A 145 17.75 4.35 -7.73
CA LEU A 145 17.13 4.11 -6.42
C LEU A 145 15.90 5.00 -6.20
N ASP A 146 16.00 6.30 -6.49
CA ASP A 146 14.87 7.20 -6.33
C ASP A 146 13.73 6.92 -7.33
N ASN A 147 14.04 6.61 -8.59
CA ASN A 147 13.01 6.20 -9.55
C ASN A 147 12.31 4.90 -9.11
N ALA A 148 13.06 3.92 -8.63
CA ALA A 148 12.48 2.69 -8.11
C ALA A 148 11.58 2.94 -6.90
N ARG A 149 11.98 3.85 -5.99
CA ARG A 149 11.15 4.31 -4.87
C ARG A 149 9.85 4.93 -5.37
N ILE A 150 9.87 5.77 -6.40
CA ILE A 150 8.66 6.39 -6.97
C ILE A 150 7.70 5.33 -7.55
N LEU A 151 8.24 4.41 -8.35
CA LEU A 151 7.46 3.30 -8.94
C LEU A 151 6.82 2.44 -7.85
N ARG A 152 7.60 2.10 -6.82
CA ARG A 152 7.21 1.28 -5.69
C ARG A 152 6.16 1.95 -4.79
N ASP A 153 6.43 3.18 -4.35
CA ASP A 153 5.70 3.81 -3.24
C ASP A 153 4.52 4.68 -3.71
N PHE A 154 4.55 5.17 -4.95
CA PHE A 154 3.49 6.06 -5.47
C PHE A 154 2.71 5.48 -6.64
N LYS A 155 3.35 4.66 -7.47
CA LYS A 155 2.66 4.00 -8.60
C LYS A 155 2.23 2.57 -8.31
N ASN A 156 2.66 2.01 -7.17
CA ASN A 156 2.42 0.61 -6.78
C ASN A 156 2.83 -0.38 -7.90
N ASP A 157 3.86 -0.07 -8.68
CA ASP A 157 4.34 -0.89 -9.80
C ASP A 157 5.65 -1.60 -9.42
N ASP A 158 5.50 -2.68 -8.66
CA ASP A 158 6.62 -3.48 -8.15
C ASP A 158 7.46 -4.10 -9.26
N LYS A 159 6.81 -4.52 -10.35
CA LYS A 159 7.48 -5.12 -11.50
C LYS A 159 8.36 -4.11 -12.21
N ALA A 160 7.85 -2.90 -12.46
CA ALA A 160 8.67 -1.84 -13.04
C ALA A 160 9.79 -1.38 -12.10
N ALA A 161 9.51 -1.26 -10.79
CA ALA A 161 10.51 -0.88 -9.80
C ALA A 161 11.68 -1.88 -9.78
N ALA A 162 11.38 -3.19 -9.74
CA ALA A 162 12.39 -4.25 -9.77
C ALA A 162 13.20 -4.22 -11.06
N ARG A 163 12.52 -4.08 -12.20
CA ARG A 163 13.14 -4.00 -13.52
C ARG A 163 14.14 -2.85 -13.61
N VAL A 164 13.77 -1.67 -13.12
CA VAL A 164 14.63 -0.48 -13.12
C VAL A 164 15.87 -0.70 -12.24
N LEU A 165 15.72 -1.30 -11.06
CA LEU A 165 16.84 -1.61 -10.16
C LEU A 165 17.80 -2.65 -10.76
N GLU A 166 17.28 -3.74 -11.34
CA GLU A 166 18.09 -4.78 -11.98
C GLU A 166 18.95 -4.21 -13.12
N VAL A 167 18.33 -3.42 -14.00
CA VAL A 167 19.03 -2.76 -15.12
C VAL A 167 20.04 -1.74 -14.60
N GLY A 168 19.67 -0.93 -13.60
CA GLY A 168 20.55 0.08 -13.01
C GLY A 168 21.75 -0.54 -12.30
N LEU A 169 21.56 -1.61 -11.53
CA LEU A 169 22.67 -2.36 -10.93
C LEU A 169 23.59 -2.94 -12.00
N GLY A 170 23.06 -3.55 -13.05
CA GLY A 170 23.88 -4.07 -14.16
C GLY A 170 24.73 -2.99 -14.83
N ARG A 171 24.23 -1.76 -14.91
CA ARG A 171 24.93 -0.63 -15.54
C ARG A 171 25.93 0.08 -14.63
N PHE A 172 25.59 0.26 -13.35
CA PHE A 172 26.32 1.18 -12.46
C PHE A 172 27.08 0.48 -11.31
N ALA A 173 26.98 -0.84 -11.15
CA ALA A 173 27.57 -1.55 -9.99
C ALA A 173 29.09 -1.43 -9.83
N LEU A 174 29.84 -1.10 -10.88
CA LEU A 174 31.30 -0.88 -10.78
C LEU A 174 31.67 0.52 -10.28
N LEU A 175 30.77 1.50 -10.45
CA LEU A 175 30.97 2.90 -10.07
C LEU A 175 30.31 3.21 -8.73
N ALA A 176 29.21 2.53 -8.42
CA ALA A 176 28.45 2.74 -7.20
C ALA A 176 29.21 2.29 -5.94
N SER A 177 29.01 3.03 -4.87
CA SER A 177 29.51 2.68 -3.54
C SER A 177 28.94 1.35 -3.05
N PRO A 178 29.63 0.63 -2.13
CA PRO A 178 29.07 -0.54 -1.48
C PRO A 178 27.67 -0.28 -0.87
N THR A 179 27.47 0.91 -0.28
CA THR A 179 26.20 1.33 0.32
C THR A 179 25.07 1.43 -0.71
N GLU A 180 25.28 2.08 -1.85
CA GLU A 180 24.23 2.20 -2.89
C GLU A 180 23.87 0.83 -3.49
N ARG A 181 24.86 -0.05 -3.68
CA ARG A 181 24.62 -1.43 -4.12
C ARG A 181 23.81 -2.21 -3.07
N GLY A 182 24.15 -2.05 -1.79
CA GLY A 182 23.43 -2.66 -0.68
C GLY A 182 21.97 -2.20 -0.63
N LEU A 183 21.71 -0.89 -0.79
CA LEU A 183 20.37 -0.33 -0.84
C LEU A 183 19.55 -0.88 -2.02
N ALA A 184 20.15 -0.94 -3.21
CA ALA A 184 19.48 -1.47 -4.39
C ALA A 184 19.13 -2.96 -4.22
N LEU A 185 20.03 -3.76 -3.64
CA LEU A 185 19.77 -5.16 -3.32
C LEU A 185 18.70 -5.32 -2.23
N ALA A 186 18.68 -4.46 -1.22
CA ALA A 186 17.67 -4.50 -0.16
C ALA A 186 16.27 -4.17 -0.72
N MET A 187 16.18 -3.14 -1.57
CA MET A 187 14.93 -2.81 -2.29
C MET A 187 14.48 -3.96 -3.20
N LEU A 188 15.41 -4.58 -3.95
CA LEU A 188 15.09 -5.76 -4.76
C LEU A 188 14.61 -6.94 -3.91
N ALA A 189 15.17 -7.14 -2.71
CA ALA A 189 14.72 -8.19 -1.81
C ALA A 189 13.27 -7.96 -1.33
N GLU A 190 12.91 -6.72 -1.00
CA GLU A 190 11.53 -6.36 -0.67
C GLU A 190 10.58 -6.52 -1.85
N LEU A 191 10.97 -6.06 -3.04
CA LEU A 191 10.15 -6.18 -4.26
C LEU A 191 9.91 -7.64 -4.63
N ALA A 192 10.93 -8.49 -4.46
CA ALA A 192 10.80 -9.93 -4.67
C ALA A 192 9.79 -10.54 -3.68
N VAL A 193 9.77 -10.12 -2.40
CA VAL A 193 8.70 -10.51 -1.45
C VAL A 193 7.33 -10.03 -1.93
N ALA A 194 7.22 -8.79 -2.41
CA ALA A 194 5.95 -8.23 -2.88
C ALA A 194 5.36 -9.00 -4.09
N THR A 195 6.24 -9.57 -4.92
CA THR A 195 5.86 -10.36 -6.09
C THR A 195 5.92 -11.89 -5.87
N ASP A 196 5.95 -12.34 -4.62
CA ASP A 196 5.99 -13.76 -4.22
C ASP A 196 7.22 -14.56 -4.73
N ASP A 197 8.34 -13.87 -5.01
CA ASP A 197 9.64 -14.48 -5.34
C ASP A 197 10.54 -14.54 -4.09
N LEU A 198 10.20 -15.45 -3.16
CA LEU A 198 10.96 -15.61 -1.91
C LEU A 198 12.40 -16.08 -2.14
N ASP A 199 12.64 -16.87 -3.19
CA ASP A 199 13.98 -17.31 -3.57
C ASP A 199 14.82 -16.13 -4.10
N GLY A 200 14.22 -15.25 -4.92
CA GLY A 200 14.79 -13.97 -5.30
C GLY A 200 15.15 -13.11 -4.09
N ALA A 201 14.22 -12.97 -3.14
CA ALA A 201 14.44 -12.20 -1.92
C ALA A 201 15.66 -12.71 -1.14
N GLN A 202 15.80 -14.03 -0.97
CA GLN A 202 16.95 -14.62 -0.29
C GLN A 202 18.26 -14.46 -1.08
N ARG A 203 18.23 -14.60 -2.40
CA ARG A 203 19.41 -14.35 -3.26
C ARG A 203 19.91 -12.92 -3.12
N TYR A 204 19.01 -11.94 -3.11
CA TYR A 204 19.41 -10.53 -2.92
C TYR A 204 19.95 -10.26 -1.53
N ARG A 205 19.32 -10.82 -0.48
CA ARG A 205 19.82 -10.73 0.91
C ARG A 205 21.21 -11.34 1.07
N ALA A 206 21.47 -12.50 0.46
CA ALA A 206 22.80 -13.13 0.48
C ALA A 206 23.87 -12.26 -0.18
N ARG A 207 23.58 -11.62 -1.31
CA ARG A 207 24.53 -10.72 -1.97
C ARG A 207 24.89 -9.48 -1.16
N ILE A 208 24.01 -9.04 -0.25
CA ILE A 208 24.32 -7.91 0.65
C ILE A 208 25.40 -8.31 1.67
N THR A 209 25.42 -9.57 2.13
CA THR A 209 26.41 -10.01 3.13
C THR A 209 27.84 -10.08 2.58
N GLU A 210 27.98 -10.11 1.25
CA GLU A 210 29.25 -10.06 0.54
C GLU A 210 29.82 -8.63 0.42
N LEU A 211 29.04 -7.60 0.77
CA LEU A 211 29.46 -6.19 0.66
C LEU A 211 30.22 -5.72 1.89
N GLU A 212 31.34 -5.03 1.66
CA GLU A 212 32.06 -4.27 2.68
C GLU A 212 31.36 -2.93 2.91
N LEU A 213 30.43 -2.90 3.88
CA LEU A 213 29.71 -1.70 4.31
C LEU A 213 30.38 -1.08 5.54
N ASP A 214 30.57 0.23 5.50
CA ASP A 214 30.87 1.03 6.69
C ASP A 214 29.66 1.08 7.65
N GLU A 215 29.86 1.64 8.84
CA GLU A 215 28.82 1.68 9.89
C GLU A 215 27.55 2.41 9.42
N ALA A 216 27.72 3.58 8.77
CA ALA A 216 26.62 4.38 8.26
C ALA A 216 25.87 3.69 7.12
N GLY A 217 26.59 3.05 6.20
CA GLY A 217 26.02 2.29 5.10
C GLY A 217 25.26 1.06 5.58
N ARG A 218 25.81 0.34 6.56
CA ARG A 218 25.14 -0.80 7.20
C ARG A 218 23.82 -0.41 7.84
N ALA A 219 23.80 0.68 8.61
CA ALA A 219 22.57 1.17 9.24
C ALA A 219 21.45 1.46 8.22
N LYS A 220 21.79 2.09 7.09
CA LYS A 220 20.83 2.39 6.01
C LYS A 220 20.33 1.13 5.30
N VAL A 221 21.22 0.18 5.01
CA VAL A 221 20.86 -1.08 4.37
C VAL A 221 19.99 -1.94 5.30
N ASP A 222 20.32 -1.99 6.60
CA ASP A 222 19.54 -2.71 7.60
C ASP A 222 18.13 -2.13 7.77
N GLU A 223 17.97 -0.81 7.60
CA GLU A 223 16.65 -0.18 7.55
C GLU A 223 15.79 -0.65 6.39
N GLU A 224 16.34 -0.65 5.17
CA GLU A 224 15.63 -1.15 4.00
C GLU A 224 15.35 -2.66 4.09
N LEU A 225 16.26 -3.45 4.66
CA LEU A 225 16.04 -4.88 4.93
C LEU A 225 14.91 -5.11 5.93
N ARG A 226 14.84 -4.30 7.00
CA ARG A 226 13.75 -4.38 7.98
C ARG A 226 12.39 -4.14 7.34
N ALA A 227 12.29 -3.23 6.37
CA ALA A 227 11.04 -3.00 5.64
C ALA A 227 10.62 -4.23 4.82
N GLY A 228 11.54 -4.88 4.11
CA GLY A 228 11.25 -6.13 3.40
C GLY A 228 10.86 -7.30 4.31
N ILE A 229 11.46 -7.40 5.50
CA ILE A 229 11.08 -8.40 6.53
C ILE A 229 9.68 -8.09 7.08
N ALA A 230 9.40 -6.83 7.39
CA ALA A 230 8.08 -6.39 7.87
C ALA A 230 6.98 -6.67 6.83
N LEU A 231 7.28 -6.45 5.54
CA LEU A 231 6.37 -6.80 4.44
C LEU A 231 6.09 -8.30 4.41
N GLN A 232 7.14 -9.14 4.50
CA GLN A 232 7.00 -10.59 4.49
C GLN A 232 6.14 -11.09 5.66
N GLU A 233 6.31 -10.53 6.85
CA GLU A 233 5.48 -10.83 8.02
C GLU A 233 4.04 -10.34 7.86
N TRP A 234 3.84 -9.17 7.24
CA TRP A 234 2.51 -8.63 6.98
C TRP A 234 1.72 -9.47 5.97
N LEU A 235 2.37 -9.99 4.93
CA LEU A 235 1.76 -10.86 3.93
C LEU A 235 1.49 -12.29 4.44
N ARG A 236 2.10 -12.69 5.56
CA ARG A 236 1.97 -14.06 6.08
C ARG A 236 0.48 -14.39 6.37
N PRO A 237 -0.06 -15.48 5.78
CA PRO A 237 -1.39 -15.96 6.12
C PRO A 237 -1.48 -16.38 7.59
N VAL A 238 -2.69 -16.35 8.14
CA VAL A 238 -2.97 -16.98 9.43
C VAL A 238 -2.82 -18.49 9.24
N ALA A 239 -2.06 -19.15 10.10
CA ALA A 239 -1.99 -20.60 10.09
C ALA A 239 -3.39 -21.17 10.35
N GLU A 240 -3.85 -22.11 9.51
CA GLU A 240 -5.08 -22.83 9.82
C GLU A 240 -4.95 -23.47 11.20
N PRO A 241 -5.96 -23.36 12.08
CA PRO A 241 -5.93 -24.09 13.33
C PRO A 241 -5.74 -25.58 13.00
N ARG A 242 -4.68 -26.18 13.56
CA ARG A 242 -4.52 -27.64 13.51
C ARG A 242 -5.71 -28.23 14.26
N GLU A 243 -6.59 -28.92 13.54
CA GLU A 243 -7.66 -29.75 14.11
C GLU A 243 -7.12 -30.78 15.11
#